data_AF-A0A0E9M0Z5-F1
#
_entry.id   AF-A0A0E9M0Z5-F1
#
_cell.length_a   1.000
_cell.length_b   1.000
_cell.length_c   1.000
_cell.angle_alpha   90.00
_cell.angle_beta   90.00
_cell.angle_gamma   90.00
#
_symmetry.space_group_name_H-M   'P 1'
#
loop_
_entity.id
_entity.type
_entity.pdbx_description
1 polymer ?
#
loop_
_entity_poly.entity_id
_entity_poly.type
_entity_poly.pdbx_seq_one_letter_code
_entity_poly.pdbx_strand_id
1 'polypeptide(L)'
;MRTKDYPLADLSYQFITDFEHFLRSHKPLDHQKPMGNNGVMKYLERFRKIVTMGARLEWLEKDPFTHYQLKFHKTTREFLTADELERIERKGLSLPRLQYVRDLFVFSCYTGLAYIDAIQLKPENISIGIDGENWISISRQKTREPVRIPILPKAQEVLDTYKNHPRALNVGCLFPNISNQKLNSYLKEVADLCNIQKPLTFHIARHTFATTVTLTNGVPLETVSKLLGHSSIQMTQVYAKIVEQKVSQDMSNLRSTLIQQKEGQNSGKSRVI
;
A
#
# COMPACT_ATOMS: atom_id res chain seq x y z
N MET A 1 17.35 -41.12 -10.86
CA MET A 1 16.40 -41.07 -12.00
C MET A 1 15.62 -39.77 -11.93
N ARG A 2 15.51 -39.01 -13.02
CA ARG A 2 14.54 -37.88 -13.11
C ARG A 2 13.18 -38.48 -13.46
N THR A 3 12.29 -38.66 -12.50
CA THR A 3 10.90 -39.02 -12.75
C THR A 3 10.10 -37.76 -13.10
N LYS A 4 9.06 -37.89 -13.94
CA LYS A 4 8.19 -36.75 -14.31
C LYS A 4 7.33 -36.29 -13.13
N ASP A 5 6.93 -37.24 -12.27
CA ASP A 5 6.08 -37.00 -11.11
C ASP A 5 6.70 -37.63 -9.84
N TYR A 6 6.27 -37.13 -8.69
CA TYR A 6 6.66 -37.62 -7.37
C TYR A 6 5.40 -38.07 -6.62
N PRO A 7 5.30 -39.34 -6.18
CA PRO A 7 4.12 -39.83 -5.48
C PRO A 7 3.83 -39.04 -4.21
N LEU A 8 2.55 -38.76 -3.95
CA LEU A 8 2.14 -38.01 -2.76
C LEU A 8 2.56 -38.74 -1.48
N ALA A 9 2.36 -40.06 -1.43
CA ALA A 9 2.69 -40.91 -0.28
C ALA A 9 4.18 -40.89 0.11
N ASP A 10 5.07 -40.55 -0.82
CA ASP A 10 6.51 -40.52 -0.58
C ASP A 10 7.00 -39.18 -0.01
N LEU A 11 6.10 -38.19 0.14
CA LEU A 11 6.48 -36.88 0.66
C LEU A 11 6.94 -36.98 2.12
N SER A 12 8.20 -36.61 2.33
CA SER A 12 8.84 -36.56 3.64
C SER A 12 9.23 -35.14 4.02
N TYR A 13 9.63 -34.95 5.28
CA TYR A 13 10.24 -33.69 5.71
C TYR A 13 11.50 -33.37 4.87
N GLN A 14 12.31 -34.38 4.56
CA GLN A 14 13.51 -34.25 3.73
C GLN A 14 13.16 -33.74 2.33
N PHE A 15 12.08 -34.23 1.72
CA PHE A 15 11.63 -33.73 0.43
C PHE A 15 11.30 -32.23 0.48
N ILE A 16 10.63 -31.76 1.55
CA ILE A 16 10.29 -30.34 1.70
C ILE A 16 11.56 -29.50 1.79
N THR A 17 12.56 -29.93 2.57
CA THR A 17 13.83 -29.19 2.69
C THR A 17 14.62 -29.18 1.39
N ASP A 18 14.64 -30.30 0.66
CA ASP A 18 15.31 -30.39 -0.64
C ASP A 18 14.59 -29.54 -1.68
N PHE A 19 13.26 -29.52 -1.67
CA PHE A 19 12.46 -28.69 -2.54
C PHE A 19 12.63 -27.20 -2.25
N GLU A 20 12.73 -26.80 -0.96
CA GLU A 20 13.11 -25.44 -0.60
C GLU A 20 14.48 -25.07 -1.18
N HIS A 21 15.48 -25.95 -1.00
CA HIS A 21 16.83 -25.72 -1.52
C HIS A 21 16.81 -25.57 -3.05
N PHE A 22 16.05 -26.44 -3.73
CA PHE A 22 15.83 -26.34 -5.17
C PHE A 22 15.22 -24.99 -5.56
N LEU A 23 14.13 -24.55 -4.91
CA LEU A 23 13.49 -23.26 -5.22
C LEU A 23 14.44 -22.05 -5.03
N ARG A 24 15.39 -22.15 -4.09
CA ARG A 24 16.39 -21.10 -3.83
C ARG A 24 17.54 -21.09 -4.84
N SER A 25 17.94 -22.26 -5.31
CA SER A 25 19.11 -22.45 -6.19
C SER A 25 18.74 -22.42 -7.67
N HIS A 26 17.51 -22.82 -8.02
CA HIS A 26 17.05 -22.88 -9.38
C HIS A 26 16.83 -21.48 -9.96
N LYS A 27 17.42 -21.24 -11.13
CA LYS A 27 17.19 -20.04 -11.93
C LYS A 27 16.21 -20.40 -13.07
N PRO A 28 14.98 -19.85 -13.06
CA PRO A 28 14.04 -20.05 -14.16
C PRO A 28 14.58 -19.51 -15.49
N LEU A 29 14.24 -20.17 -16.59
CA LEU A 29 14.71 -19.78 -17.94
C LEU A 29 14.25 -18.37 -18.36
N ASP A 30 13.09 -17.96 -17.87
CA ASP A 30 12.41 -16.69 -18.15
C ASP A 30 12.73 -15.58 -17.14
N HIS A 31 13.57 -15.85 -16.14
CA HIS A 31 13.91 -14.89 -15.08
C HIS A 31 15.41 -14.66 -14.95
N GLN A 32 15.78 -13.39 -14.69
CA GLN A 32 17.19 -13.00 -14.56
C GLN A 32 17.84 -13.46 -13.25
N LYS A 33 17.05 -13.77 -12.22
CA LYS A 33 17.53 -14.11 -10.86
C LYS A 33 16.75 -15.29 -10.27
N PRO A 34 17.37 -16.08 -9.37
CA PRO A 34 16.67 -17.04 -8.53
C PRO A 34 15.61 -16.37 -7.64
N MET A 35 14.71 -17.18 -7.10
CA MET A 35 13.60 -16.71 -6.28
C MET A 35 14.09 -16.16 -4.93
N GLY A 36 13.61 -14.97 -4.55
CA GLY A 36 13.87 -14.41 -3.22
C GLY A 36 13.15 -15.18 -2.11
N ASN A 37 13.61 -15.02 -0.86
CA ASN A 37 13.09 -15.75 0.31
C ASN A 37 11.56 -15.75 0.41
N ASN A 38 10.92 -14.58 0.33
CA ASN A 38 9.47 -14.48 0.46
C ASN A 38 8.72 -15.15 -0.69
N GLY A 39 9.31 -15.17 -1.89
CA GLY A 39 8.79 -15.94 -3.02
C GLY A 39 8.80 -17.43 -2.69
N VAL A 40 9.96 -17.96 -2.28
CA VAL A 40 10.12 -19.37 -1.91
C VAL A 40 9.12 -19.77 -0.82
N MET A 41 9.02 -18.95 0.23
CA MET A 41 8.06 -19.19 1.31
C MET A 41 6.60 -19.18 0.83
N LYS A 42 6.24 -18.35 -0.16
CA LYS A 42 4.89 -18.38 -0.76
C LYS A 42 4.62 -19.62 -1.60
N TYR A 43 5.62 -20.16 -2.28
CA TYR A 43 5.47 -21.46 -2.96
C TYR A 43 5.29 -22.58 -1.93
N LEU A 44 6.11 -22.62 -0.88
CA LEU A 44 6.00 -23.61 0.19
C LEU A 44 4.69 -23.48 0.99
N GLU A 45 4.18 -22.27 1.20
CA GLU A 45 2.86 -22.03 1.82
C GLU A 45 1.73 -22.65 1.00
N ARG A 46 1.75 -22.48 -0.33
CA ARG A 46 0.77 -23.08 -1.23
C ARG A 46 0.90 -24.60 -1.29
N PHE A 47 2.14 -25.09 -1.35
CA PHE A 47 2.41 -26.52 -1.37
C PHE A 47 1.93 -27.19 -0.08
N ARG A 48 2.27 -26.61 1.08
CA ARG A 48 1.74 -27.03 2.39
C ARG A 48 0.23 -27.15 2.37
N LYS A 49 -0.49 -26.17 1.81
CA LYS A 49 -1.96 -26.19 1.80
C LYS A 49 -2.51 -27.44 1.12
N ILE A 50 -1.91 -27.88 0.02
CA ILE A 50 -2.31 -29.08 -0.72
C ILE A 50 -1.93 -30.34 0.06
N VAL A 51 -0.72 -30.40 0.61
CA VAL A 51 -0.22 -31.56 1.36
C VAL A 51 -1.00 -31.78 2.66
N THR A 52 -1.24 -30.72 3.43
CA THR A 52 -2.07 -30.77 4.64
C THR A 52 -3.52 -31.17 4.30
N MET A 53 -4.03 -30.79 3.12
CA MET A 53 -5.34 -31.28 2.65
C MET A 53 -5.30 -32.79 2.36
N GLY A 54 -4.24 -33.30 1.71
CA GLY A 54 -4.04 -34.73 1.48
C GLY A 54 -3.99 -35.54 2.79
N ALA A 55 -3.31 -35.03 3.81
CA ALA A 55 -3.30 -35.65 5.14
C ALA A 55 -4.69 -35.65 5.80
N ARG A 56 -5.47 -34.57 5.66
CA ARG A 56 -6.86 -34.52 6.18
C ARG A 56 -7.81 -35.49 5.47
N LEU A 57 -7.54 -35.81 4.21
CA LEU A 57 -8.27 -36.79 3.42
C LEU A 57 -7.71 -38.21 3.60
N GLU A 58 -6.77 -38.41 4.53
CA GLU A 58 -6.14 -39.70 4.85
C GLU A 58 -5.35 -40.31 3.67
N TRP A 59 -4.95 -39.48 2.69
CA TRP A 59 -4.05 -39.90 1.60
C TRP A 59 -2.58 -39.98 2.03
N LEU A 60 -2.27 -39.41 3.20
CA LEU A 60 -0.99 -39.41 3.86
C LEU A 60 -1.19 -39.87 5.30
N GLU A 61 -0.40 -40.83 5.76
CA GLU A 61 -0.40 -41.24 7.16
C GLU A 61 0.06 -40.11 8.09
N LYS A 62 0.96 -39.24 7.60
CA LYS A 62 1.51 -38.10 8.35
C LYS A 62 1.71 -36.89 7.44
N ASP A 63 1.41 -35.69 7.95
CA ASP A 63 1.74 -34.45 7.26
C ASP A 63 3.26 -34.16 7.36
N PRO A 64 4.01 -34.15 6.25
CA PRO A 64 5.44 -33.85 6.29
C PRO A 64 5.74 -32.39 6.68
N PHE A 65 4.76 -31.48 6.61
CA PHE A 65 4.91 -30.09 7.04
C PHE A 65 4.76 -29.87 8.55
N THR A 66 4.38 -30.88 9.36
CA THR A 66 4.09 -30.70 10.79
C THR A 66 5.20 -29.96 11.55
N HIS A 67 6.46 -30.24 11.24
CA HIS A 67 7.62 -29.62 11.91
C HIS A 67 8.32 -28.55 11.04
N TYR A 68 7.79 -28.24 9.87
CA TYR A 68 8.38 -27.22 9.01
C TYR A 68 7.86 -25.83 9.42
N GLN A 69 8.72 -24.82 9.43
CA GLN A 69 8.35 -23.45 9.78
C GLN A 69 8.60 -22.50 8.60
N LEU A 70 7.55 -21.83 8.14
CA LEU A 70 7.65 -20.80 7.12
C LEU A 70 8.23 -19.51 7.74
N LYS A 71 9.35 -19.02 7.20
CA LYS A 71 10.05 -17.83 7.71
C LYS A 71 10.09 -16.73 6.66
N PHE A 72 9.17 -15.77 6.78
CA PHE A 72 9.11 -14.60 5.92
C PHE A 72 10.04 -13.49 6.40
N HIS A 73 10.76 -12.87 5.48
CA HIS A 73 11.53 -11.66 5.75
C HIS A 73 10.59 -10.45 5.71
N LYS A 74 10.64 -9.60 6.74
CA LYS A 74 9.89 -8.34 6.75
C LYS A 74 10.43 -7.43 5.65
N THR A 75 9.53 -6.94 4.80
CA THR A 75 9.85 -5.94 3.77
C THR A 75 9.35 -4.57 4.21
N THR A 76 10.23 -3.59 4.23
CA THR A 76 9.85 -2.19 4.44
C THR A 76 9.12 -1.66 3.22
N ARG A 77 8.00 -0.97 3.44
CA ARG A 77 7.26 -0.31 2.35
C ARG A 77 7.86 1.06 2.12
N GLU A 78 8.25 1.33 0.89
CA GLU A 78 8.67 2.66 0.49
C GLU A 78 7.46 3.58 0.30
N PHE A 79 7.66 4.84 0.67
CA PHE A 79 6.76 5.96 0.47
C PHE A 79 7.58 7.21 0.12
N LEU A 80 6.94 8.20 -0.49
CA LEU A 80 7.58 9.47 -0.82
C LEU A 80 7.54 10.41 0.38
N THR A 81 8.66 11.07 0.67
CA THR A 81 8.72 12.23 1.56
C THR A 81 7.92 13.41 0.98
N ALA A 82 7.64 14.43 1.79
CA ALA A 82 6.93 15.63 1.33
C ALA A 82 7.66 16.28 0.14
N ASP A 83 8.99 16.45 0.25
CA ASP A 83 9.82 17.03 -0.81
C ASP A 83 9.82 16.19 -2.09
N GLU A 84 9.86 14.86 -1.97
CA GLU A 84 9.80 13.96 -3.14
C GLU A 84 8.45 14.02 -3.84
N LEU A 85 7.36 14.04 -3.07
CA LEU A 85 6.00 14.16 -3.58
C LEU A 85 5.82 15.51 -4.30
N GLU A 86 6.24 16.61 -3.68
CA GLU A 86 6.17 17.95 -4.26
C GLU A 86 6.97 18.07 -5.57
N ARG A 87 8.17 17.45 -5.65
CA ARG A 87 8.96 17.42 -6.89
C ARG A 87 8.20 16.75 -8.04
N ILE A 88 7.47 15.66 -7.77
CA ILE A 88 6.67 14.97 -8.78
C ILE A 88 5.49 15.82 -9.22
N GLU A 89 4.79 16.44 -8.27
CA GLU A 89 3.64 17.31 -8.53
C GLU A 89 4.00 18.48 -9.44
N ARG A 90 5.06 19.21 -9.07
CA ARG A 90 5.47 20.44 -9.75
C ARG A 90 6.25 20.21 -11.04
N LYS A 91 6.63 18.96 -11.36
CA LYS A 91 7.49 18.68 -12.52
C LYS A 91 6.81 19.10 -13.82
N GLY A 92 7.39 20.06 -14.55
CA GLY A 92 7.01 20.30 -15.94
C GLY A 92 7.32 19.06 -16.79
N LEU A 93 6.30 18.42 -17.36
CA LEU A 93 6.43 17.28 -18.27
C LEU A 93 5.91 17.69 -19.64
N SER A 94 6.70 17.51 -20.70
CA SER A 94 6.31 17.89 -22.06
C SER A 94 5.42 16.85 -22.76
N LEU A 95 5.51 15.59 -22.34
CA LEU A 95 4.77 14.48 -22.94
C LEU A 95 3.42 14.26 -22.25
N PRO A 96 2.27 14.36 -22.95
CA PRO A 96 0.94 14.19 -22.35
C PRO A 96 0.74 12.85 -21.63
N ARG A 97 1.36 11.76 -22.13
CA ARG A 97 1.30 10.44 -21.47
C ARG A 97 1.94 10.43 -20.09
N LEU A 98 3.02 11.20 -19.89
CA LEU A 98 3.73 11.29 -18.62
C LEU A 98 3.01 12.21 -17.66
N GLN A 99 2.46 13.32 -18.16
CA GLN A 99 1.57 14.21 -17.39
C GLN A 99 0.41 13.40 -16.80
N TYR A 100 -0.29 12.62 -17.64
CA TYR A 100 -1.42 11.81 -17.19
C TYR A 100 -1.06 10.79 -16.11
N VAL A 101 0.06 10.07 -16.28
CA VAL A 101 0.50 9.09 -15.28
C VAL A 101 0.92 9.75 -13.97
N ARG A 102 1.59 10.91 -14.04
CA ARG A 102 1.95 11.73 -12.88
C ARG A 102 0.71 12.23 -12.15
N ASP A 103 -0.29 12.75 -12.86
CA ASP A 103 -1.53 13.25 -12.26
C ASP A 103 -2.33 12.12 -11.58
N LEU A 104 -2.46 10.97 -12.25
CA LEU A 104 -3.14 9.81 -11.67
C LEU A 104 -2.41 9.25 -10.44
N PHE A 105 -1.08 9.29 -10.45
CA PHE A 105 -0.25 8.93 -9.29
C PHE A 105 -0.46 9.91 -8.13
N VAL A 106 -0.40 11.22 -8.39
CA VAL A 106 -0.65 12.29 -7.40
C VAL A 106 -2.05 12.16 -6.82
N PHE A 107 -3.07 11.94 -7.66
CA PHE A 107 -4.44 11.67 -7.20
C PHE A 107 -4.50 10.51 -6.21
N SER A 108 -3.77 9.41 -6.47
CA SER A 108 -3.68 8.29 -5.52
C SER A 108 -2.84 8.59 -4.28
N CYS A 109 -1.86 9.50 -4.35
CA CYS A 109 -1.14 9.99 -3.17
C CYS A 109 -2.06 10.76 -2.22
N TYR A 110 -3.12 11.41 -2.72
CA TYR A 110 -4.06 12.19 -1.92
C TYR A 110 -5.38 11.49 -1.60
N THR A 111 -5.64 10.32 -2.19
CA THR A 111 -6.86 9.53 -1.92
C THR A 111 -6.56 8.16 -1.33
N GLY A 112 -5.33 7.66 -1.46
CA GLY A 112 -4.96 6.31 -1.00
C GLY A 112 -5.58 5.17 -1.82
N LEU A 113 -6.22 5.47 -2.94
CA LEU A 113 -6.81 4.46 -3.82
C LEU A 113 -5.74 3.57 -4.45
N ALA A 114 -6.07 2.29 -4.65
CA ALA A 114 -5.23 1.43 -5.47
C ALA A 114 -5.47 1.73 -6.96
N TYR A 115 -4.51 1.35 -7.81
CA TYR A 115 -4.60 1.52 -9.26
C TYR A 115 -5.97 1.10 -9.84
N ILE A 116 -6.47 -0.08 -9.46
CA ILE A 116 -7.72 -0.60 -10.01
C ILE A 116 -8.93 0.20 -9.53
N ASP A 117 -8.90 0.67 -8.28
CA ASP A 117 -9.97 1.48 -7.69
C ASP A 117 -9.97 2.88 -8.34
N ALA A 118 -8.80 3.46 -8.63
CA ALA A 118 -8.67 4.76 -9.28
C ALA A 118 -9.09 4.73 -10.76
N ILE A 119 -8.68 3.73 -11.54
CA ILE A 119 -8.98 3.67 -12.98
C ILE A 119 -10.44 3.32 -13.28
N GLN A 120 -11.13 2.69 -12.32
CA GLN A 120 -12.55 2.32 -12.42
C GLN A 120 -13.48 3.35 -11.76
N LEU A 121 -12.93 4.44 -11.22
CA LEU A 121 -13.71 5.44 -10.50
C LEU A 121 -14.66 6.16 -11.46
N LYS A 122 -15.95 6.21 -11.12
CA LYS A 122 -17.01 6.82 -11.92
C LYS A 122 -17.52 8.11 -11.28
N PRO A 123 -18.16 9.01 -12.06
CA PRO A 123 -18.81 10.21 -11.51
C PRO A 123 -19.81 9.88 -10.37
N GLU A 124 -20.53 8.77 -10.50
CA GLU A 124 -21.49 8.24 -9.51
C GLU A 124 -20.87 7.96 -8.13
N ASN A 125 -19.55 7.73 -8.09
CA ASN A 125 -18.83 7.45 -6.85
C ASN A 125 -18.46 8.72 -6.09
N ILE A 126 -18.72 9.90 -6.65
CA ILE A 126 -18.48 11.18 -5.99
C ILE A 126 -19.80 11.69 -5.42
N SER A 127 -19.81 11.97 -4.12
CA SER A 127 -20.98 12.47 -3.41
C SER A 127 -20.57 13.53 -2.40
N ILE A 128 -21.47 14.46 -2.08
CA ILE A 128 -21.23 15.45 -1.02
C ILE A 128 -21.24 14.75 0.35
N GLY A 129 -20.19 14.99 1.13
CA GLY A 129 -20.01 14.49 2.48
C GLY A 129 -20.77 15.28 3.54
N ILE A 130 -20.63 14.86 4.79
CA ILE A 130 -21.26 15.52 5.95
C ILE A 130 -20.69 16.91 6.25
N ASP A 131 -19.50 17.18 5.72
CA ASP A 131 -18.76 18.45 5.81
C ASP A 131 -19.10 19.40 4.66
N GLY A 132 -19.94 18.98 3.71
CA GLY A 132 -20.26 19.77 2.50
C GLY A 132 -19.23 19.63 1.37
N GLU A 133 -18.18 18.84 1.56
CA GLU A 133 -17.10 18.65 0.58
C GLU A 133 -17.34 17.41 -0.30
N ASN A 134 -16.60 17.29 -1.40
CA ASN A 134 -16.67 16.09 -2.23
C ASN A 134 -16.00 14.89 -1.55
N TRP A 135 -16.69 13.74 -1.56
CA TRP A 135 -16.18 12.47 -1.04
C TRP A 135 -16.26 11.39 -2.10
N ILE A 136 -15.23 10.54 -2.15
CA ILE A 136 -15.24 9.29 -2.91
C ILE A 136 -15.92 8.22 -2.06
N SER A 137 -16.94 7.55 -2.60
CA SER A 137 -17.63 6.43 -1.97
C SER A 137 -17.61 5.21 -2.90
N ILE A 138 -16.79 4.21 -2.56
CA ILE A 138 -16.63 2.98 -3.36
C ILE A 138 -16.61 1.72 -2.48
N SER A 139 -16.91 0.57 -3.08
CA SER A 139 -16.55 -0.73 -2.52
C SER A 139 -15.28 -1.21 -3.21
N ARG A 140 -14.22 -1.46 -2.44
CA ARG A 140 -12.91 -1.81 -3.01
C ARG A 140 -12.99 -3.06 -3.85
N GLN A 141 -12.35 -3.06 -5.01
CA GLN A 141 -12.43 -4.18 -5.94
C GLN A 141 -11.90 -5.49 -5.33
N LYS A 142 -10.78 -5.41 -4.60
CA LYS A 142 -10.09 -6.58 -4.06
C LYS A 142 -10.74 -7.17 -2.82
N THR A 143 -11.24 -6.33 -1.91
CA THR A 143 -11.69 -6.75 -0.57
C THR A 143 -13.19 -6.59 -0.37
N ARG A 144 -13.89 -5.88 -1.26
CA ARG A 144 -15.31 -5.49 -1.14
C ARG A 144 -15.66 -4.61 0.05
N GLU A 145 -14.66 -4.21 0.83
CA GLU A 145 -14.83 -3.26 1.93
C GLU A 145 -15.30 -1.90 1.39
N PRO A 146 -16.36 -1.31 1.97
CA PRO A 146 -16.79 0.04 1.64
C PRO A 146 -15.77 1.05 2.17
N VAL A 147 -15.44 2.03 1.35
CA VAL A 147 -14.48 3.09 1.68
C VAL A 147 -15.08 4.43 1.28
N ARG A 148 -15.01 5.38 2.22
CA ARG A 148 -15.44 6.77 2.04
C ARG A 148 -14.25 7.69 2.32
N ILE A 149 -13.85 8.47 1.34
CA ILE A 149 -12.61 9.27 1.37
C ILE A 149 -12.94 10.72 1.05
N PRO A 150 -12.73 11.68 1.97
CA PRO A 150 -12.81 13.09 1.65
C PRO A 150 -11.77 13.44 0.56
N ILE A 151 -12.17 14.19 -0.45
CA ILE A 151 -11.28 14.58 -1.55
C ILE A 151 -10.49 15.81 -1.11
N LEU A 152 -9.17 15.64 -0.99
CA LEU A 152 -8.26 16.74 -0.67
C LEU A 152 -8.09 17.68 -1.89
N PRO A 153 -7.75 18.96 -1.70
CA PRO A 153 -7.66 19.94 -2.79
C PRO A 153 -6.81 19.49 -3.98
N LYS A 154 -5.66 18.86 -3.72
CA LYS A 154 -4.78 18.34 -4.77
C LYS A 154 -5.39 17.20 -5.60
N ALA A 155 -6.21 16.35 -4.97
CA ALA A 155 -6.96 15.33 -5.69
C ALA A 155 -8.10 15.96 -6.51
N GLN A 156 -8.75 17.00 -5.98
CA GLN A 156 -9.80 17.74 -6.68
C GLN A 156 -9.27 18.44 -7.94
N GLU A 157 -8.10 19.10 -7.86
CA GLU A 157 -7.40 19.71 -9.02
C GLU A 157 -7.22 18.71 -10.17
N VAL A 158 -6.82 17.47 -9.84
CA VAL A 158 -6.67 16.41 -10.83
C VAL A 158 -8.03 16.00 -11.42
N LEU A 159 -9.06 15.82 -10.59
CA LEU A 159 -10.40 15.50 -11.08
C LEU A 159 -10.93 16.56 -12.05
N ASP A 160 -10.76 17.83 -11.72
CA ASP A 160 -11.23 18.94 -12.54
C ASP A 160 -10.50 18.99 -13.89
N THR A 161 -9.20 18.66 -13.91
CA THR A 161 -8.40 18.56 -15.13
C THR A 161 -8.93 17.50 -16.11
N TYR A 162 -9.43 16.37 -15.60
CA TYR A 162 -9.88 15.25 -16.42
C TYR A 162 -11.40 15.13 -16.60
N LYS A 163 -12.20 16.00 -15.95
CA LYS A 163 -13.67 15.97 -15.94
C LYS A 163 -14.31 15.84 -17.33
N ASN A 164 -13.76 16.54 -18.32
CA ASN A 164 -14.27 16.56 -19.70
C ASN A 164 -13.35 15.82 -20.69
N HIS A 165 -12.46 14.96 -20.21
CA HIS A 165 -11.49 14.28 -21.06
C HIS A 165 -12.21 13.27 -21.99
N PRO A 166 -12.10 13.35 -23.33
CA PRO A 166 -12.88 12.53 -24.26
C PRO A 166 -12.76 11.01 -24.02
N ARG A 167 -11.53 10.53 -23.77
CA ARG A 167 -11.27 9.11 -23.45
C ARG A 167 -11.88 8.64 -22.13
N ALA A 168 -12.05 9.54 -21.15
CA ALA A 168 -12.66 9.21 -19.86
C ALA A 168 -14.19 9.10 -20.02
N LEU A 169 -14.78 10.08 -20.70
CA LEU A 169 -16.20 10.10 -21.05
C LEU A 169 -16.61 8.87 -21.86
N ASN A 170 -15.81 8.47 -22.85
CA ASN A 170 -16.10 7.30 -23.69
C ASN A 170 -16.17 5.97 -22.91
N VAL A 171 -15.46 5.86 -21.78
CA VAL A 171 -15.50 4.67 -20.91
C VAL A 171 -16.39 4.85 -19.68
N GLY A 172 -17.05 6.01 -19.54
CA GLY A 172 -17.91 6.33 -18.39
C GLY A 172 -17.18 6.38 -17.05
N CYS A 173 -15.88 6.68 -17.04
CA CYS A 173 -15.06 6.80 -15.84
C CYS A 173 -14.51 8.23 -15.71
N LEU A 174 -14.00 8.59 -14.52
CA LEU A 174 -13.36 9.89 -14.27
C LEU A 174 -11.99 10.02 -14.94
N PHE A 175 -11.36 8.89 -15.28
CA PHE A 175 -10.02 8.86 -15.86
C PHE A 175 -9.95 7.98 -17.12
N PRO A 176 -9.14 8.34 -18.13
CA PRO A 176 -8.88 7.50 -19.30
C PRO A 176 -8.24 6.16 -18.95
N ASN A 177 -8.74 5.05 -19.50
CA ASN A 177 -8.15 3.75 -19.20
C ASN A 177 -6.66 3.63 -19.65
N ILE A 178 -5.81 3.06 -18.79
CA ILE A 178 -4.41 2.72 -19.03
C ILE A 178 -4.07 1.46 -18.24
N SER A 179 -3.35 0.50 -18.81
CA SER A 179 -2.99 -0.74 -18.10
C SER A 179 -1.97 -0.48 -16.99
N ASN A 180 -2.06 -1.29 -15.92
CA ASN A 180 -1.15 -1.16 -14.76
C ASN A 180 0.33 -1.28 -15.18
N GLN A 181 0.65 -2.19 -16.10
CA GLN A 181 2.01 -2.39 -16.58
C GLN A 181 2.54 -1.14 -17.30
N LYS A 182 1.74 -0.57 -18.22
CA LYS A 182 2.13 0.62 -18.98
C LYS A 182 2.24 1.84 -18.07
N LEU A 183 1.30 1.99 -17.14
CA LEU A 183 1.35 3.02 -16.12
C LEU A 183 2.65 2.95 -15.31
N ASN A 184 3.01 1.77 -14.77
CA ASN A 184 4.23 1.62 -13.98
C ASN A 184 5.50 1.81 -14.82
N SER A 185 5.47 1.49 -16.11
CA SER A 185 6.59 1.78 -17.01
C SER A 185 6.82 3.29 -17.15
N TYR A 186 5.76 4.05 -17.40
CA TYR A 186 5.83 5.51 -17.52
C TYR A 186 6.16 6.19 -16.19
N LEU A 187 5.72 5.59 -15.09
CA LEU A 187 5.99 6.08 -13.75
C LEU A 187 7.49 6.00 -13.39
N LYS A 188 8.22 5.02 -13.94
CA LYS A 188 9.69 4.98 -13.84
C LYS A 188 10.34 6.15 -14.59
N GLU A 189 9.88 6.45 -15.79
CA GLU A 189 10.37 7.64 -16.53
C GLU A 189 10.10 8.93 -15.75
N VAL A 190 8.91 9.06 -15.12
CA VAL A 190 8.59 10.21 -14.25
C VAL A 190 9.55 10.26 -13.05
N ALA A 191 9.85 9.11 -12.43
CA ALA A 191 10.78 9.04 -11.31
C ALA A 191 12.19 9.51 -11.71
N ASP A 192 12.71 9.05 -12.85
CA ASP A 192 14.01 9.45 -13.39
C ASP A 192 14.05 10.97 -13.64
N LEU A 193 13.01 11.51 -14.28
CA LEU A 193 12.89 12.96 -14.55
C LEU A 193 12.79 13.81 -13.27
N CYS A 194 12.33 13.22 -12.16
CA CYS A 194 12.20 13.89 -10.86
C CYS A 194 13.36 13.59 -9.90
N ASN A 195 14.39 12.87 -10.36
CA ASN A 195 15.52 12.39 -9.56
C ASN A 195 15.07 11.61 -8.30
N ILE A 196 14.09 10.72 -8.46
CA ILE A 196 13.60 9.84 -7.39
C ILE A 196 14.30 8.48 -7.52
N GLN A 197 15.16 8.17 -6.55
CA GLN A 197 15.94 6.93 -6.53
C GLN A 197 15.12 5.70 -6.10
N LYS A 198 13.96 5.92 -5.47
CA LYS A 198 13.07 4.85 -5.02
C LYS A 198 12.37 4.21 -6.22
N PRO A 199 12.24 2.86 -6.27
CA PRO A 199 11.48 2.18 -7.32
C PRO A 199 9.99 2.57 -7.32
N LEU A 200 9.65 3.61 -8.07
CA LEU A 200 8.31 4.16 -8.12
C LEU A 200 7.34 3.18 -8.80
N THR A 201 6.43 2.64 -7.99
CA THR A 201 5.27 1.87 -8.47
C THR A 201 4.01 2.55 -8.00
N PHE A 202 2.88 2.30 -8.67
CA PHE A 202 1.63 2.95 -8.30
C PHE A 202 1.20 2.64 -6.86
N HIS A 203 1.60 1.48 -6.31
CA HIS A 203 1.31 1.15 -4.92
C HIS A 203 2.04 2.06 -3.90
N ILE A 204 3.14 2.70 -4.29
CA ILE A 204 3.81 3.69 -3.43
C ILE A 204 2.92 4.91 -3.20
N ALA A 205 2.02 5.26 -4.12
CA ALA A 205 1.07 6.36 -3.93
C ALA A 205 0.22 6.15 -2.67
N ARG A 206 -0.30 4.93 -2.50
CA ARG A 206 -1.09 4.55 -1.33
C ARG A 206 -0.30 4.55 -0.03
N HIS A 207 0.98 4.13 -0.08
CA HIS A 207 1.86 4.23 1.09
C HIS A 207 2.16 5.69 1.43
N THR A 208 2.34 6.53 0.42
CA THR A 208 2.55 7.98 0.55
C THR A 208 1.33 8.67 1.15
N PHE A 209 0.11 8.30 0.72
CA PHE A 209 -1.13 8.77 1.34
C PHE A 209 -1.16 8.44 2.83
N ALA A 210 -0.94 7.16 3.15
CA ALA A 210 -1.00 6.67 4.52
C ALA A 210 0.03 7.30 5.45
N THR A 211 1.16 7.74 4.92
CA THR A 211 2.29 8.22 5.70
C THR A 211 2.39 9.73 5.62
N THR A 212 2.95 10.23 4.53
CA THR A 212 3.29 11.63 4.27
C THR A 212 2.09 12.56 4.17
N VAL A 213 0.96 12.09 3.65
CA VAL A 213 -0.25 12.94 3.54
C VAL A 213 -1.06 12.91 4.82
N THR A 214 -1.14 11.77 5.53
CA THR A 214 -2.05 11.61 6.67
C THR A 214 -1.33 11.48 8.02
N LEU A 215 -0.64 10.37 8.31
CA LEU A 215 -0.02 10.12 9.63
C LEU A 215 0.93 11.24 10.07
N THR A 216 1.78 11.75 9.17
CA THR A 216 2.71 12.84 9.48
C THR A 216 2.01 14.18 9.71
N ASN A 217 0.80 14.35 9.17
CA ASN A 217 -0.06 15.51 9.39
C ASN A 217 -1.08 15.30 10.53
N GLY A 218 -0.85 14.30 11.40
CA GLY A 218 -1.61 14.15 12.64
C GLY A 218 -2.92 13.37 12.52
N VAL A 219 -3.21 12.76 11.37
CA VAL A 219 -4.40 11.90 11.25
C VAL A 219 -4.17 10.60 12.05
N PRO A 220 -5.08 10.22 12.96
CA PRO A 220 -4.94 8.99 13.76
C PRO A 220 -4.88 7.72 12.91
N LEU A 221 -4.15 6.70 13.40
CA LEU A 221 -3.94 5.44 12.70
C LEU A 221 -5.26 4.72 12.37
N GLU A 222 -6.24 4.82 13.26
CA GLU A 222 -7.58 4.25 13.11
C GLU A 222 -8.31 4.89 11.93
N THR A 223 -8.22 6.21 11.81
CA THR A 223 -8.80 6.97 10.69
C THR A 223 -8.11 6.60 9.39
N VAL A 224 -6.78 6.56 9.36
CA VAL A 224 -6.01 6.14 8.18
C VAL A 224 -6.37 4.71 7.77
N SER A 225 -6.52 3.79 8.73
CA SER A 225 -6.92 2.40 8.47
C SER A 225 -8.28 2.31 7.77
N LYS A 226 -9.26 3.14 8.19
CA LYS A 226 -10.59 3.22 7.58
C LYS A 226 -10.52 3.82 6.17
N LEU A 227 -9.80 4.93 5.98
CA LEU A 227 -9.62 5.58 4.67
C LEU A 227 -8.95 4.65 3.65
N LEU A 228 -8.05 3.79 4.11
CA LEU A 228 -7.42 2.78 3.28
C LEU A 228 -8.35 1.57 3.01
N GLY A 229 -9.38 1.33 3.81
CA GLY A 229 -10.19 0.11 3.72
C GLY A 229 -9.38 -1.13 4.07
N HIS A 230 -8.61 -1.06 5.17
CA HIS A 230 -7.95 -2.22 5.74
C HIS A 230 -8.91 -2.97 6.67
N SER A 231 -9.00 -4.30 6.51
CA SER A 231 -9.85 -5.15 7.34
C SER A 231 -9.35 -5.31 8.78
N SER A 232 -8.09 -4.94 9.04
CA SER A 232 -7.46 -4.96 10.36
C SER A 232 -6.49 -3.79 10.48
N ILE A 233 -6.47 -3.17 11.66
CA ILE A 233 -5.51 -2.10 11.98
C ILE A 233 -4.06 -2.57 11.90
N GLN A 234 -3.80 -3.88 12.08
CA GLN A 234 -2.48 -4.49 11.95
C GLN A 234 -1.89 -4.29 10.53
N MET A 235 -2.73 -4.18 9.50
CA MET A 235 -2.28 -3.87 8.14
C MET A 235 -1.72 -2.45 8.04
N THR A 236 -2.20 -1.53 8.88
CA THR A 236 -1.76 -0.13 8.96
C THR A 236 -0.54 0.02 9.88
N GLN A 237 -0.33 -0.92 10.82
CA GLN A 237 0.86 -0.96 11.68
C GLN A 237 2.18 -1.22 10.94
N VAL A 238 2.13 -1.54 9.64
CA VAL A 238 3.35 -1.56 8.80
C VAL A 238 4.08 -0.20 8.77
N TYR A 239 3.41 0.88 9.17
CA TYR A 239 3.98 2.22 9.32
C TYR A 239 4.45 2.54 10.77
N ALA A 240 4.66 1.52 11.61
CA ALA A 240 4.99 1.66 13.04
C ALA A 240 6.08 2.68 13.34
N LYS A 241 7.15 2.76 12.53
CA LYS A 241 8.24 3.72 12.72
C LYS A 241 7.76 5.18 12.73
N ILE A 242 6.77 5.51 11.89
CA ILE A 242 6.19 6.86 11.82
C ILE A 242 5.28 7.09 13.03
N VAL A 243 4.56 6.05 13.45
CA VAL A 243 3.75 6.10 14.68
C VAL A 243 4.64 6.39 15.89
N GLU A 244 5.81 5.76 16.01
CA GLU A 244 6.77 6.04 17.10
C GLU A 244 7.25 7.49 17.12
N GLN A 245 7.60 8.06 15.95
CA GLN A 245 7.98 9.47 15.84
C GLN A 245 6.83 10.39 16.26
N LYS A 246 5.61 10.06 15.86
CA LYS A 246 4.41 10.80 16.21
C LYS A 246 4.12 10.74 17.72
N VAL A 247 4.25 9.56 18.33
CA VAL A 247 4.15 9.38 19.79
C VAL A 247 5.13 10.30 20.51
N SER A 248 6.39 10.38 20.07
CA SER A 248 7.37 11.29 20.65
C SER A 248 6.93 12.75 20.57
N GLN A 249 6.43 13.19 19.40
CA GLN A 249 5.95 14.56 19.21
C GLN A 249 4.73 14.87 20.08
N ASP A 250 3.78 13.95 20.14
CA ASP A 250 2.54 14.12 20.92
C ASP A 250 2.83 14.17 22.42
N MET A 251 3.77 13.34 22.91
CA MET A 251 4.23 13.40 24.30
C MET A 251 4.98 14.70 24.61
N SER A 252 5.76 15.22 23.67
CA SER A 252 6.40 16.54 23.82
C SER A 252 5.37 17.66 23.92
N ASN A 253 4.37 17.66 23.03
CA ASN A 253 3.28 18.64 23.05
C ASN A 253 2.49 18.56 24.36
N LEU A 254 2.16 17.34 24.82
CA LEU A 254 1.48 17.13 26.10
C LEU A 254 2.30 17.67 27.28
N ARG A 255 3.62 17.40 27.31
CA ARG A 255 4.51 17.91 28.35
C ARG A 255 4.48 19.44 28.39
N SER A 256 4.56 20.11 27.24
CA SER A 256 4.48 21.58 27.16
C SER A 256 3.15 22.11 27.70
N THR A 257 2.02 21.51 27.32
CA THR A 257 0.69 21.90 27.81
C THR A 257 0.57 21.74 29.33
N LEU A 258 1.08 20.65 29.89
CA LEU A 258 1.05 20.40 31.33
C LEU A 258 1.94 21.38 32.12
N ILE A 259 3.08 21.79 31.56
CA ILE A 259 3.95 22.81 32.18
C ILE A 259 3.23 24.17 32.21
N GLN A 260 2.64 24.59 31.09
CA GLN A 260 1.90 25.86 31.00
C GLN A 260 0.72 25.93 31.97
N GLN A 261 -0.02 24.82 32.15
CA GLN A 261 -1.11 24.76 33.13
C GLN A 261 -0.61 24.91 34.58
N LYS A 262 0.58 24.38 34.89
CA LYS A 262 1.19 24.49 36.22
C LYS A 262 1.68 25.91 36.51
N GLU A 263 2.23 26.59 35.51
CA GLU A 263 2.66 27.99 35.60
C GLU A 263 1.46 28.94 35.74
N GLY A 264 0.38 28.73 34.97
CA GLY A 264 -0.86 29.50 35.07
C GLY A 264 -1.55 29.38 36.44
N GLN A 265 -1.51 28.20 37.06
CA GLN A 265 -2.04 27.97 38.41
C GLN A 265 -1.17 28.62 39.51
N ASN A 266 0.15 28.73 39.32
CA ASN A 266 1.03 29.43 40.25
C ASN A 266 0.89 30.95 40.14
N SER A 267 0.70 31.52 38.94
CA SER A 267 0.45 32.96 38.77
C SER A 267 -0.90 33.45 39.33
N GLY A 268 -1.90 32.55 39.42
CA GLY A 268 -3.19 32.85 40.05
C GLY A 268 -3.15 32.89 41.57
N LYS A 269 -2.16 32.24 42.21
CA LYS A 269 -2.01 32.21 43.68
C LYS A 269 -1.22 33.39 44.25
N SER A 270 -0.39 34.08 43.46
CA SER A 270 0.36 35.28 43.91
C SER A 270 -0.42 36.60 43.84
N ARG A 271 -1.71 36.59 43.48
CA ARG A 271 -2.56 37.80 43.42
C ARG A 271 -3.52 37.95 44.60
N VAL A 272 -3.40 37.07 45.59
CA VAL A 272 -4.16 37.13 46.85
C VAL A 272 -3.12 37.09 47.97
N ILE A 273 -2.93 38.26 48.60
CA ILE A 273 -2.07 38.58 49.76
C ILE A 273 -0.65 39.03 49.41
#